data_AF-A0A2E7SQF1-F1
#
_entry.id   AF-A0A2E7SQF1-F1
#
_cell.length_a   1.000
_cell.length_b   1.000
_cell.length_c   1.000
_cell.angle_alpha   90.00
_cell.angle_beta   90.00
_cell.angle_gamma   90.00
#
_symmetry.space_group_name_H-M   'P 1'
#
loop_
_entity.id
_entity.type
_entity.pdbx_description
1 polymer ?
#
loop_
_entity_poly.entity_id
_entity_poly.type
_entity_poly.pdbx_seq_one_letter_code
_entity_poly.pdbx_strand_id
1 'polypeptide(L)'
;MNIKSLLAALGLLLVVVPVRSQEANSLDPLVEVLGASEEAQFQLDILKGIAAALKGQRDVPEPKRWADVAKRLAKSPNVEVRELALSLSLKFGSRAALDDLRAQLRDASTGLAKRKRALEALVEARDEKLPTVLIDLLDDPPLQRAAVRGLAAFDAADAPRTIITSLSKMKPEAKRDALATLASRVTYAAALMGAVEQKTIPAKALSADVVRQLRAHKDATLNRSIDQFWGLSRSTPEAKLREIEKYKRVAELRTDVPNNLSKGRALFNRACVQCHKLYGEGGTIGPDITGSDRRNLHYIISN
;
A
#
# COMPACT_ATOMS: atom_id res chain seq x y z
N MET A 1 44.71 -68.66 -12.52
CA MET A 1 44.82 -68.55 -13.98
C MET A 1 43.50 -67.99 -14.51
N ASN A 2 43.53 -66.75 -15.00
CA ASN A 2 42.61 -66.07 -15.95
C ASN A 2 41.12 -65.93 -15.63
N ILE A 3 40.37 -64.87 -16.02
CA ILE A 3 40.47 -63.48 -16.54
C ILE A 3 38.97 -63.12 -16.85
N LYS A 4 38.58 -61.82 -16.81
CA LYS A 4 37.32 -61.16 -17.30
C LYS A 4 36.19 -61.02 -16.26
N SER A 5 35.96 -59.88 -15.60
CA SER A 5 35.62 -58.52 -16.07
C SER A 5 34.23 -58.40 -16.73
N LEU A 6 33.18 -58.12 -15.95
CA LEU A 6 32.10 -57.19 -16.30
C LEU A 6 31.12 -57.05 -15.10
N LEU A 7 31.19 -55.95 -14.36
CA LEU A 7 30.10 -55.50 -13.50
C LEU A 7 30.04 -53.98 -13.63
N ALA A 8 29.24 -53.55 -14.61
CA ALA A 8 28.94 -52.16 -14.87
C ALA A 8 28.12 -51.60 -13.69
N ALA A 9 28.60 -50.49 -13.15
CA ALA A 9 27.93 -49.73 -12.12
C ALA A 9 26.62 -49.15 -12.65
N LEU A 10 25.49 -49.69 -12.19
CA LEU A 10 24.17 -49.09 -12.39
C LEU A 10 23.88 -48.14 -11.21
N GLY A 11 24.53 -46.98 -11.23
CA GLY A 11 24.18 -45.86 -10.37
C GLY A 11 22.90 -45.22 -10.88
N LEU A 12 21.75 -45.61 -10.31
CA LEU A 12 20.46 -44.98 -10.57
C LEU A 12 20.48 -43.56 -9.95
N LEU A 13 21.01 -42.59 -10.71
CA LEU A 13 20.80 -41.18 -10.44
C LEU A 13 19.32 -40.87 -10.72
N LEU A 14 18.50 -40.96 -9.68
CA LEU A 14 17.23 -40.25 -9.59
C LEU A 14 17.53 -38.75 -9.56
N VAL A 15 17.81 -38.19 -10.74
CA VAL A 15 17.68 -36.75 -10.94
C VAL A 15 16.18 -36.49 -10.83
N VAL A 16 15.75 -35.99 -9.66
CA VAL A 16 14.47 -35.31 -9.55
C VAL A 16 14.60 -34.06 -10.42
N VAL A 17 14.29 -34.22 -11.70
CA VAL A 17 14.07 -33.08 -12.58
C VAL A 17 12.80 -32.43 -12.03
N PRO A 18 12.84 -31.18 -11.52
CA PRO A 18 11.60 -30.47 -11.31
C PRO A 18 10.95 -30.39 -12.68
N VAL A 19 9.83 -31.11 -12.85
CA VAL A 19 8.96 -30.94 -14.01
C VAL A 19 8.45 -29.52 -13.94
N ARG A 20 9.23 -28.59 -14.52
CA ARG A 20 8.69 -27.34 -15.03
C ARG A 20 7.80 -27.79 -16.18
N SER A 21 6.50 -27.86 -15.93
CA SER A 21 5.51 -28.04 -16.97
C SER A 21 5.63 -26.86 -17.93
N GLN A 22 6.41 -27.07 -18.97
CA GLN A 22 6.63 -26.14 -20.04
C GLN A 22 5.63 -26.50 -21.13
N GLU A 23 4.40 -25.99 -21.06
CA GLU A 23 3.56 -25.78 -22.23
C GLU A 23 2.73 -24.49 -22.03
N ALA A 24 2.59 -23.74 -23.11
CA ALA A 24 1.83 -22.51 -23.16
C ALA A 24 0.37 -22.75 -22.69
N ASN A 25 -0.06 -21.93 -21.73
CA ASN A 25 -1.42 -21.82 -21.18
C ASN A 25 -2.16 -23.15 -20.89
N SER A 26 -1.78 -23.83 -19.81
CA SER A 26 -2.55 -24.93 -19.20
C SER A 26 -4.00 -24.57 -18.79
N LEU A 27 -4.38 -23.30 -18.90
CA LEU A 27 -5.70 -22.77 -18.60
C LEU A 27 -6.62 -22.72 -19.83
N ASP A 28 -6.09 -22.75 -21.05
CA ASP A 28 -6.89 -22.59 -22.28
C ASP A 28 -8.03 -23.63 -22.36
N PRO A 29 -7.82 -24.94 -22.14
CA PRO A 29 -8.91 -25.93 -22.18
C PRO A 29 -9.97 -25.71 -21.10
N LEU A 30 -9.56 -25.29 -19.90
CA LEU A 30 -10.49 -24.99 -18.80
C LEU A 30 -11.39 -23.81 -19.14
N VAL A 31 -10.82 -22.78 -19.80
CA VAL A 31 -11.58 -21.60 -20.25
C VAL A 31 -12.55 -21.96 -21.37
N GLU A 32 -12.19 -22.88 -22.27
CA GLU A 32 -13.12 -23.39 -23.28
C GLU A 32 -14.32 -24.12 -22.67
N VAL A 33 -14.07 -25.03 -21.72
CA VAL A 33 -15.14 -25.76 -21.01
C VAL A 33 -16.03 -24.79 -20.22
N LEU A 34 -15.41 -23.81 -19.54
CA LEU A 34 -16.12 -22.77 -18.80
C LEU A 34 -17.04 -21.94 -19.72
N GLY A 35 -16.59 -21.64 -20.93
CA GLY A 35 -17.37 -20.93 -21.94
C GLY A 35 -18.47 -21.79 -22.59
N ALA A 36 -18.34 -23.11 -22.62
CA ALA A 36 -19.34 -24.00 -23.22
C ALA A 36 -20.55 -24.25 -22.29
N SER A 37 -20.35 -24.18 -20.97
CA SER A 37 -21.41 -24.42 -19.98
C SER A 37 -22.25 -23.19 -19.67
N GLU A 38 -23.54 -23.39 -19.42
CA GLU A 38 -24.47 -22.39 -18.88
C GLU A 38 -24.82 -22.63 -17.40
N GLU A 39 -24.35 -23.74 -16.82
CA GLU A 39 -24.66 -24.12 -15.44
C GLU A 39 -23.78 -23.33 -14.46
N ALA A 40 -24.40 -22.45 -13.67
CA ALA A 40 -23.68 -21.53 -12.80
C ALA A 40 -22.85 -22.23 -11.71
N GLN A 41 -23.30 -23.39 -11.19
CA GLN A 41 -22.55 -24.13 -10.17
C GLN A 41 -21.30 -24.76 -10.78
N PHE A 42 -21.42 -25.39 -11.95
CA PHE A 42 -20.28 -25.94 -12.67
C PHE A 42 -19.24 -24.86 -13.03
N GLN A 43 -19.70 -23.70 -13.51
CA GLN A 43 -18.83 -22.54 -13.76
C GLN A 43 -18.10 -22.09 -12.49
N LEU A 44 -18.81 -22.04 -11.36
CA LEU A 44 -18.25 -21.65 -10.08
C LEU A 44 -17.12 -22.59 -9.61
N ASP A 45 -17.32 -23.89 -9.76
CA ASP A 45 -16.33 -24.90 -9.33
C ASP A 45 -15.04 -24.81 -10.16
N ILE A 46 -15.16 -24.60 -11.48
CA ILE A 46 -14.00 -24.36 -12.35
C ILE A 46 -13.28 -23.07 -11.95
N LEU A 47 -14.01 -21.97 -11.75
CA LEU A 47 -13.42 -20.69 -11.35
C LEU A 47 -12.68 -20.79 -10.01
N LYS A 48 -13.24 -21.52 -9.03
CA LYS A 48 -12.59 -21.80 -7.74
C LYS A 48 -11.31 -22.62 -7.94
N GLY A 49 -11.33 -23.63 -8.80
CA GLY A 49 -10.15 -24.43 -9.16
C GLY A 49 -9.03 -23.59 -9.76
N ILE A 50 -9.36 -22.73 -10.74
CA ILE A 50 -8.38 -21.82 -11.37
C ILE A 50 -7.83 -20.85 -10.31
N ALA A 51 -8.70 -20.21 -9.50
CA ALA A 51 -8.26 -19.26 -8.48
C ALA A 51 -7.31 -19.90 -7.45
N ALA A 52 -7.61 -21.14 -7.02
CA ALA A 52 -6.76 -21.90 -6.11
C ALA A 52 -5.40 -22.24 -6.74
N ALA A 53 -5.40 -22.73 -7.98
CA ALA A 53 -4.18 -23.08 -8.71
C ALA A 53 -3.25 -21.87 -8.90
N LEU A 54 -3.81 -20.69 -9.10
CA LEU A 54 -3.05 -19.47 -9.31
C LEU A 54 -2.59 -18.82 -8.00
N LYS A 55 -2.99 -19.30 -6.82
CA LYS A 55 -2.63 -18.66 -5.55
C LYS A 55 -1.11 -18.52 -5.41
N GLY A 56 -0.65 -17.29 -5.16
CA GLY A 56 0.78 -16.96 -5.07
C GLY A 56 1.49 -16.76 -6.41
N GLN A 57 0.87 -17.11 -7.55
CA GLN A 57 1.42 -16.82 -8.86
C GLN A 57 1.20 -15.34 -9.24
N ARG A 58 2.22 -14.76 -9.86
CA ARG A 58 2.22 -13.42 -10.46
C ARG A 58 2.40 -13.54 -11.97
N ASP A 59 1.99 -12.52 -12.71
CA ASP A 59 2.24 -12.37 -14.15
C ASP A 59 1.71 -13.54 -14.98
N VAL A 60 0.51 -14.02 -14.65
CA VAL A 60 -0.15 -15.11 -15.37
C VAL A 60 -0.73 -14.54 -16.67
N PRO A 61 -0.31 -15.03 -17.85
CA PRO A 61 -0.85 -14.53 -19.12
C PRO A 61 -2.34 -14.82 -19.23
N GLU A 62 -3.07 -13.92 -19.89
CA GLU A 62 -4.50 -14.11 -20.16
C GLU A 62 -4.72 -15.35 -21.04
N PRO A 63 -5.56 -16.31 -20.61
CA PRO A 63 -5.90 -17.46 -21.43
C PRO A 63 -6.62 -17.06 -22.72
N LYS A 64 -6.48 -17.87 -23.76
CA LYS A 64 -7.21 -17.65 -25.02
C LYS A 64 -8.71 -17.63 -24.75
N ARG A 65 -9.42 -16.75 -25.45
CA ARG A 65 -10.89 -16.58 -25.35
C ARG A 65 -11.40 -16.11 -23.98
N TRP A 66 -10.53 -15.86 -23.01
CA TRP A 66 -10.94 -15.40 -21.67
C TRP A 66 -11.80 -14.15 -21.73
N ALA A 67 -11.44 -13.15 -22.53
CA ALA A 67 -12.21 -11.91 -22.65
C ALA A 67 -13.69 -12.13 -23.02
N ASP A 68 -13.99 -13.09 -23.92
CA ASP A 68 -15.36 -13.38 -24.33
C ASP A 68 -16.11 -14.21 -23.29
N VAL A 69 -15.41 -15.17 -22.65
CA VAL A 69 -15.96 -15.98 -21.55
C VAL A 69 -16.27 -15.09 -20.34
N ALA A 70 -15.34 -14.21 -19.95
CA ALA A 70 -15.51 -13.27 -18.84
C ALA A 70 -16.72 -12.33 -19.05
N LYS A 71 -16.93 -11.83 -20.28
CA LYS A 71 -18.13 -11.03 -20.62
C LYS A 71 -19.44 -11.78 -20.39
N ARG A 72 -19.46 -13.10 -20.64
CA ARG A 72 -20.63 -13.96 -20.39
C ARG A 72 -20.79 -14.22 -18.89
N LEU A 73 -19.70 -14.58 -18.20
CA LEU A 73 -19.71 -14.83 -16.76
C LEU A 73 -20.11 -13.60 -15.95
N ALA A 74 -19.78 -12.39 -16.40
CA ALA A 74 -20.21 -11.13 -15.80
C ALA A 74 -21.74 -10.94 -15.79
N LYS A 75 -22.48 -11.71 -16.61
CA LYS A 75 -23.94 -11.72 -16.67
C LYS A 75 -24.57 -12.90 -15.92
N SER A 76 -23.75 -13.76 -15.29
CA SER A 76 -24.24 -14.91 -14.53
C SER A 76 -25.21 -14.47 -13.42
N PRO A 77 -26.29 -15.22 -13.14
CA PRO A 77 -27.15 -14.93 -11.98
C PRO A 77 -26.41 -15.12 -10.65
N ASN A 78 -25.37 -15.96 -10.62
CA ASN A 78 -24.58 -16.22 -9.42
C ASN A 78 -23.55 -15.10 -9.18
N VAL A 79 -23.62 -14.47 -8.00
CA VAL A 79 -22.73 -13.37 -7.60
C VAL A 79 -21.27 -13.83 -7.51
N GLU A 80 -21.00 -14.99 -6.93
CA GLU A 80 -19.63 -15.52 -6.76
C GLU A 80 -18.98 -15.79 -8.12
N VAL A 81 -19.74 -16.25 -9.11
CA VAL A 81 -19.24 -16.44 -10.49
C VAL A 81 -18.77 -15.11 -11.07
N ARG A 82 -19.57 -14.04 -10.92
CA ARG A 82 -19.21 -12.70 -11.41
C ARG A 82 -17.95 -12.18 -10.71
N GLU A 83 -17.86 -12.35 -9.39
CA GLU A 83 -16.75 -11.86 -8.58
C GLU A 83 -15.44 -12.61 -8.87
N LEU A 84 -15.47 -13.95 -8.96
CA LEU A 84 -14.30 -14.74 -9.30
C LEU A 84 -13.85 -14.51 -10.75
N ALA A 85 -14.78 -14.37 -11.68
CA ALA A 85 -14.44 -14.03 -13.06
C ALA A 85 -13.74 -12.66 -13.15
N LEU A 86 -14.22 -11.65 -12.42
CA LEU A 86 -13.55 -10.35 -12.35
C LEU A 86 -12.16 -10.47 -11.70
N SER A 87 -12.06 -11.14 -10.55
CA SER A 87 -10.79 -11.34 -9.84
C SER A 87 -9.73 -12.02 -10.72
N LEU A 88 -10.11 -13.09 -11.43
CA LEU A 88 -9.24 -13.77 -12.38
C LEU A 88 -8.87 -12.87 -13.56
N SER A 89 -9.82 -12.10 -14.10
CA SER A 89 -9.54 -11.14 -15.18
C SER A 89 -8.48 -10.11 -14.78
N LEU A 90 -8.53 -9.61 -13.54
CA LEU A 90 -7.52 -8.69 -13.02
C LEU A 90 -6.17 -9.38 -12.83
N LYS A 91 -6.18 -10.62 -12.35
CA LYS A 91 -4.96 -11.42 -12.18
C LYS A 91 -4.26 -11.73 -13.50
N PHE A 92 -5.04 -11.89 -14.57
CA PHE A 92 -4.55 -12.06 -15.93
C PHE A 92 -4.12 -10.76 -16.61
N GLY A 93 -4.33 -9.60 -15.98
CA GLY A 93 -4.09 -8.30 -16.59
C GLY A 93 -5.03 -8.00 -17.77
N SER A 94 -6.25 -8.56 -17.77
CA SER A 94 -7.20 -8.44 -18.87
C SER A 94 -7.51 -6.98 -19.19
N ARG A 95 -7.13 -6.55 -20.39
CA ARG A 95 -7.28 -5.16 -20.84
C ARG A 95 -8.75 -4.71 -20.79
N ALA A 96 -9.67 -5.58 -21.17
CA ALA A 96 -11.10 -5.29 -21.17
C ALA A 96 -11.64 -5.05 -19.75
N ALA A 97 -11.24 -5.86 -18.77
CA ALA A 97 -11.64 -5.69 -17.38
C ALA A 97 -11.06 -4.40 -16.77
N LEU A 98 -9.79 -4.10 -17.06
CA LEU A 98 -9.14 -2.86 -16.63
C LEU A 98 -9.79 -1.63 -17.27
N ASP A 99 -10.12 -1.69 -18.56
CA ASP A 99 -10.85 -0.62 -19.26
C ASP A 99 -12.25 -0.38 -18.65
N ASP A 100 -13.00 -1.43 -18.36
CA ASP A 100 -14.33 -1.34 -17.74
C ASP A 100 -14.26 -0.75 -16.32
N LEU A 101 -13.32 -1.22 -15.48
CA LEU A 101 -13.14 -0.65 -14.13
C LEU A 101 -12.74 0.83 -14.19
N ARG A 102 -11.87 1.23 -15.13
CA ARG A 102 -11.53 2.64 -15.33
C ARG A 102 -12.74 3.47 -15.72
N ALA A 103 -13.60 2.95 -16.61
CA ALA A 103 -14.84 3.62 -16.99
C ALA A 103 -15.79 3.78 -15.79
N GLN A 104 -16.01 2.71 -15.03
CA GLN A 104 -16.81 2.75 -13.80
C GLN A 104 -16.25 3.74 -12.77
N LEU A 105 -14.93 3.80 -12.62
CA LEU A 105 -14.27 4.73 -11.69
C LEU A 105 -14.46 6.19 -12.10
N ARG A 106 -14.39 6.50 -13.40
CA ARG A 106 -14.55 7.86 -13.95
C ARG A 106 -16.00 8.32 -13.98
N ASP A 107 -16.94 7.40 -14.14
CA ASP A 107 -18.36 7.72 -14.25
C ASP A 107 -18.95 8.16 -12.90
N ALA A 108 -19.30 9.44 -12.79
CA ALA A 108 -19.90 10.01 -11.59
C ALA A 108 -21.33 9.51 -11.32
N SER A 109 -22.02 8.96 -12.33
CA SER A 109 -23.34 8.34 -12.15
C SER A 109 -23.26 6.94 -11.52
N THR A 110 -22.09 6.29 -11.60
CA THR A 110 -21.83 5.04 -10.88
C THR A 110 -21.76 5.31 -9.37
N GLY A 111 -22.51 4.52 -8.59
CA GLY A 111 -22.56 4.70 -7.13
C GLY A 111 -21.18 4.66 -6.47
N LEU A 112 -20.96 5.55 -5.49
CA LEU A 112 -19.64 5.77 -4.85
C LEU A 112 -18.97 4.49 -4.35
N ALA A 113 -19.73 3.56 -3.77
CA ALA A 113 -19.19 2.28 -3.30
C ALA A 113 -18.62 1.42 -4.43
N LYS A 114 -19.23 1.47 -5.62
CA LYS A 114 -18.73 0.76 -6.80
C LYS A 114 -17.49 1.43 -7.37
N ARG A 115 -17.46 2.77 -7.43
CA ARG A 115 -16.27 3.54 -7.82
C ARG A 115 -15.06 3.27 -6.91
N LYS A 116 -15.26 3.23 -5.58
CA LYS A 116 -14.20 2.90 -4.62
C LYS A 116 -13.63 1.50 -4.81
N ARG A 117 -14.50 0.50 -4.99
CA ARG A 117 -14.07 -0.88 -5.29
C ARG A 117 -13.29 -0.96 -6.61
N ALA A 118 -13.73 -0.23 -7.64
CA ALA A 118 -13.00 -0.16 -8.91
C ALA A 118 -11.60 0.45 -8.73
N LEU A 119 -11.49 1.54 -7.95
CA LEU A 119 -10.19 2.13 -7.60
C LEU A 119 -9.29 1.13 -6.88
N GLU A 120 -9.78 0.47 -5.83
CA GLU A 120 -9.02 -0.51 -5.05
C GLU A 120 -8.52 -1.66 -5.95
N ALA A 121 -9.39 -2.21 -6.78
CA ALA A 121 -9.06 -3.27 -7.73
C ALA A 121 -8.00 -2.84 -8.76
N LEU A 122 -8.10 -1.62 -9.31
CA LEU A 122 -7.12 -1.09 -10.25
C LEU A 122 -5.76 -0.83 -9.59
N VAL A 123 -5.74 -0.36 -8.33
CA VAL A 123 -4.50 -0.17 -7.56
C VAL A 123 -3.83 -1.52 -7.28
N GLU A 124 -4.60 -2.52 -6.86
CA GLU A 124 -4.09 -3.87 -6.61
C GLU A 124 -3.53 -4.52 -7.88
N ALA A 125 -4.23 -4.36 -9.01
CA ALA A 125 -3.78 -4.83 -10.31
C ALA A 125 -2.60 -4.02 -10.88
N ARG A 126 -2.17 -2.95 -10.21
CA ARG A 126 -1.11 -2.02 -10.67
C ARG A 126 -1.33 -1.54 -12.11
N ASP A 127 -2.58 -1.21 -12.43
CA ASP A 127 -2.97 -0.81 -13.77
C ASP A 127 -2.17 0.41 -14.27
N GLU A 128 -1.46 0.25 -15.40
CA GLU A 128 -0.50 1.24 -15.89
C GLU A 128 -1.13 2.59 -16.25
N LYS A 129 -2.42 2.60 -16.63
CA LYS A 129 -3.13 3.85 -16.99
C LYS A 129 -3.87 4.48 -15.81
N LEU A 130 -3.93 3.80 -14.66
CA LEU A 130 -4.61 4.30 -13.48
C LEU A 130 -4.05 5.64 -12.98
N PRO A 131 -2.73 5.91 -12.99
CA PRO A 131 -2.21 7.18 -12.47
C PRO A 131 -2.83 8.41 -13.13
N THR A 132 -3.05 8.39 -14.45
CA THR A 132 -3.74 9.46 -15.17
C THR A 132 -5.18 9.64 -14.66
N VAL A 133 -5.89 8.53 -14.41
CA VAL A 133 -7.24 8.58 -13.83
C VAL A 133 -7.22 9.16 -12.42
N LEU A 134 -6.26 8.75 -11.57
CA LEU A 134 -6.16 9.23 -10.19
C LEU A 134 -5.81 10.71 -10.13
N ILE A 135 -5.00 11.20 -11.08
CA ILE A 135 -4.71 12.63 -11.22
C ILE A 135 -6.00 13.43 -11.49
N ASP A 136 -6.83 12.98 -12.43
CA ASP A 136 -8.12 13.62 -12.71
C ASP A 136 -9.06 13.62 -11.48
N LEU A 137 -9.02 12.52 -10.70
CA LEU A 137 -9.85 12.36 -9.50
C LEU A 137 -9.36 13.17 -8.29
N LEU A 138 -8.24 13.90 -8.39
CA LEU A 138 -7.82 14.82 -7.32
C LEU A 138 -8.82 15.98 -7.15
N ASP A 139 -9.60 16.30 -8.18
CA ASP A 139 -10.66 17.31 -8.14
C ASP A 139 -12.06 16.73 -7.84
N ASP A 140 -12.20 15.41 -7.68
CA ASP A 140 -13.46 14.72 -7.29
C ASP A 140 -13.55 14.62 -5.75
N PRO A 141 -14.36 15.43 -5.03
CA PRO A 141 -14.30 15.47 -3.57
C PRO A 141 -14.61 14.12 -2.86
N PRO A 142 -15.59 13.31 -3.32
CA PRO A 142 -15.83 11.97 -2.79
C PRO A 142 -14.65 11.00 -2.91
N LEU A 143 -13.83 11.11 -3.96
CA LEU A 143 -12.71 10.21 -4.23
C LEU A 143 -11.32 10.80 -4.03
N GLN A 144 -11.18 12.12 -3.83
CA GLN A 144 -9.92 12.85 -3.76
C GLN A 144 -8.90 12.17 -2.85
N ARG A 145 -9.31 11.81 -1.63
CA ARG A 145 -8.42 11.14 -0.67
C ARG A 145 -7.99 9.75 -1.11
N ALA A 146 -8.89 8.99 -1.71
CA ALA A 146 -8.58 7.65 -2.22
C ALA A 146 -7.66 7.74 -3.44
N ALA A 147 -7.88 8.73 -4.32
CA ALA A 147 -7.05 9.00 -5.47
C ALA A 147 -5.62 9.37 -5.08
N VAL A 148 -5.48 10.30 -4.12
CA VAL A 148 -4.18 10.67 -3.53
C VAL A 148 -3.45 9.45 -3.01
N ARG A 149 -4.06 8.65 -2.13
CA ARG A 149 -3.41 7.46 -1.57
C ARG A 149 -3.09 6.41 -2.63
N GLY A 150 -3.95 6.26 -3.65
CA GLY A 150 -3.73 5.34 -4.75
C GLY A 150 -2.47 5.68 -5.56
N LEU A 151 -2.14 6.96 -5.72
CA LEU A 151 -0.94 7.40 -6.45
C LEU A 151 0.37 6.95 -5.77
N ALA A 152 0.35 6.60 -4.48
CA ALA A 152 1.52 6.04 -3.78
C ALA A 152 1.94 4.67 -4.33
N ALA A 153 1.03 3.95 -5.00
CA ALA A 153 1.33 2.65 -5.59
C ALA A 153 2.15 2.73 -6.90
N PHE A 154 2.27 3.92 -7.49
CA PHE A 154 2.81 4.13 -8.84
C PHE A 154 3.99 5.11 -8.86
N ASP A 155 4.84 5.02 -9.89
CA ASP A 155 5.91 5.99 -10.19
C ASP A 155 5.50 6.93 -11.33
N ALA A 156 4.42 7.68 -11.15
CA ALA A 156 3.92 8.54 -12.20
C ALA A 156 4.65 9.89 -12.16
N ALA A 157 5.41 10.21 -13.21
CA ALA A 157 6.24 11.41 -13.28
C ALA A 157 5.46 12.71 -13.01
N ASP A 158 4.22 12.81 -13.48
CA ASP A 158 3.40 14.02 -13.34
C ASP A 158 2.66 14.11 -11.99
N ALA A 159 2.55 13.00 -11.25
CA ALA A 159 1.76 12.95 -10.04
C ALA A 159 2.28 13.87 -8.93
N PRO A 160 3.61 13.95 -8.62
CA PRO A 160 4.10 14.80 -7.55
C PRO A 160 3.76 16.28 -7.76
N ARG A 161 4.05 16.79 -8.95
CA ARG A 161 3.78 18.19 -9.31
C ARG A 161 2.29 18.50 -9.23
N THR A 162 1.45 17.57 -9.68
CA THR A 162 0.00 17.77 -9.68
C THR A 162 -0.56 17.74 -8.26
N ILE A 163 -0.13 16.79 -7.42
CA ILE A 163 -0.49 16.75 -6.00
C ILE A 163 -0.09 18.05 -5.30
N ILE A 164 1.16 18.51 -5.48
CA ILE A 164 1.68 19.74 -4.87
C ILE A 164 0.83 20.95 -5.27
N THR A 165 0.48 21.07 -6.55
CA THR A 165 -0.34 22.18 -7.07
C THR A 165 -1.75 22.16 -6.49
N SER A 166 -2.33 20.97 -6.30
CA SER A 166 -3.67 20.81 -5.74
C SER A 166 -3.75 20.91 -4.22
N LEU A 167 -2.62 20.94 -3.50
CA LEU A 167 -2.59 21.00 -2.02
C LEU A 167 -3.44 22.15 -1.48
N SER A 168 -3.40 23.34 -2.07
CA SER A 168 -4.13 24.52 -1.56
C SER A 168 -5.65 24.30 -1.50
N LYS A 169 -6.20 23.53 -2.46
CA LYS A 169 -7.63 23.19 -2.57
C LYS A 169 -8.07 22.05 -1.65
N MET A 170 -7.12 21.27 -1.13
CA MET A 170 -7.41 20.09 -0.33
C MET A 170 -7.82 20.44 1.11
N LYS A 171 -8.77 19.67 1.66
CA LYS A 171 -9.11 19.68 3.09
C LYS A 171 -7.93 19.16 3.94
N PRO A 172 -7.85 19.47 5.25
CA PRO A 172 -6.74 19.06 6.11
C PRO A 172 -6.41 17.56 6.07
N GLU A 173 -7.42 16.70 6.00
CA GLU A 173 -7.24 15.24 5.90
C GLU A 173 -6.62 14.84 4.56
N ALA A 174 -7.05 15.45 3.46
CA ALA A 174 -6.51 15.21 2.13
C ALA A 174 -5.08 15.76 1.98
N LYS A 175 -4.78 16.91 2.59
CA LYS A 175 -3.41 17.46 2.66
C LYS A 175 -2.45 16.50 3.35
N ARG A 176 -2.86 15.89 4.47
CA ARG A 176 -2.06 14.88 5.17
C ARG A 176 -1.81 13.65 4.31
N ASP A 177 -2.86 13.10 3.70
CA ASP A 177 -2.73 11.97 2.77
C ASP A 177 -1.79 12.31 1.59
N ALA A 178 -1.84 13.55 1.10
CA ALA A 178 -1.01 14.02 -0.02
C ALA A 178 0.47 14.13 0.35
N LEU A 179 0.80 14.68 1.51
CA LEU A 179 2.18 14.75 1.98
C LEU A 179 2.76 13.36 2.27
N ALA A 180 1.98 12.45 2.85
CA ALA A 180 2.37 11.06 3.05
C ALA A 180 2.57 10.30 1.71
N THR A 181 1.71 10.58 0.72
CA THR A 181 1.85 10.04 -0.64
C THR A 181 3.11 10.56 -1.31
N LEU A 182 3.39 11.86 -1.21
CA LEU A 182 4.61 12.46 -1.75
C LEU A 182 5.88 11.92 -1.08
N ALA A 183 5.81 11.53 0.19
CA ALA A 183 6.91 10.87 0.88
C ALA A 183 7.02 9.36 0.63
N SER A 184 6.11 8.75 -0.13
CA SER A 184 6.06 7.29 -0.30
C SER A 184 7.19 6.71 -1.17
N ARG A 185 7.78 7.52 -2.05
CA ARG A 185 8.76 7.09 -3.06
C ARG A 185 9.86 8.15 -3.19
N VAL A 186 11.07 7.74 -3.55
CA VAL A 186 12.23 8.64 -3.67
C VAL A 186 11.99 9.75 -4.70
N THR A 187 11.43 9.42 -5.86
CA THR A 187 11.11 10.38 -6.93
C THR A 187 10.13 11.45 -6.46
N TYR A 188 9.09 11.04 -5.74
CA TYR A 188 8.08 11.94 -5.20
C TYR A 188 8.63 12.78 -4.04
N ALA A 189 9.45 12.16 -3.18
CA ALA A 189 10.09 12.79 -2.04
C ALA A 189 11.04 13.91 -2.49
N ALA A 190 11.78 13.69 -3.58
CA ALA A 190 12.63 14.71 -4.19
C ALA A 190 11.81 15.91 -4.66
N ALA A 191 10.66 15.70 -5.33
CA ALA A 191 9.78 16.78 -5.75
C ALA A 191 9.18 17.55 -4.55
N LEU A 192 8.79 16.82 -3.49
CA LEU A 192 8.30 17.43 -2.25
C LEU A 192 9.37 18.32 -1.60
N MET A 193 10.59 17.82 -1.46
CA MET A 193 11.69 18.58 -0.87
C MET A 193 12.08 19.78 -1.74
N GLY A 194 12.06 19.65 -3.06
CA GLY A 194 12.22 20.78 -3.97
C GLY A 194 11.15 21.87 -3.76
N ALA A 195 9.88 21.48 -3.53
CA ALA A 195 8.82 22.42 -3.22
C ALA A 195 8.98 23.08 -1.83
N VAL A 196 9.62 22.41 -0.87
CA VAL A 196 9.97 22.99 0.44
C VAL A 196 11.12 23.98 0.29
N GLU A 197 12.16 23.64 -0.46
CA GLU A 197 13.30 24.52 -0.77
C GLU A 197 12.85 25.80 -1.47
N GLN A 198 11.91 25.69 -2.40
CA GLN A 198 11.30 26.81 -3.12
C GLN A 198 10.25 27.57 -2.29
N LYS A 199 10.01 27.16 -1.04
CA LYS A 199 9.01 27.75 -0.12
C LYS A 199 7.57 27.68 -0.62
N THR A 200 7.27 26.88 -1.65
CA THR A 200 5.91 26.58 -2.10
C THR A 200 5.15 25.81 -1.03
N ILE A 201 5.84 24.89 -0.35
CA ILE A 201 5.33 24.21 0.85
C ILE A 201 6.17 24.69 2.03
N PRO A 202 5.57 25.29 3.07
CA PRO A 202 6.34 25.69 4.23
C PRO A 202 6.84 24.44 4.97
N ALA A 203 8.11 24.39 5.37
CA ALA A 203 8.68 23.24 6.07
C ALA A 203 7.78 22.75 7.23
N LYS A 204 7.26 23.66 8.05
CA LYS A 204 6.33 23.34 9.16
C LYS A 204 5.05 22.57 8.77
N ALA A 205 4.69 22.49 7.49
CA ALA A 205 3.56 21.68 7.02
C ALA A 205 3.88 20.18 7.02
N LEU A 206 5.16 19.80 6.98
CA LEU A 206 5.58 18.42 7.08
C LEU A 206 5.60 17.97 8.53
N SER A 207 4.76 16.99 8.83
CA SER A 207 4.70 16.35 10.14
C SER A 207 5.90 15.45 10.38
N ALA A 208 6.13 15.09 11.65
CA ALA A 208 7.24 14.22 12.03
C ALA A 208 7.18 12.84 11.37
N ASP A 209 5.99 12.28 11.15
CA ASP A 209 5.81 11.02 10.43
C ASP A 209 6.24 11.12 8.96
N VAL A 210 5.89 12.20 8.27
CA VAL A 210 6.33 12.44 6.88
C VAL A 210 7.85 12.60 6.83
N VAL A 211 8.45 13.37 7.74
CA VAL A 211 9.91 13.52 7.80
C VAL A 211 10.61 12.19 8.08
N ARG A 212 10.07 11.36 8.99
CA ARG A 212 10.60 10.00 9.23
C ARG A 212 10.51 9.13 7.98
N GLN A 213 9.39 9.17 7.27
CA GLN A 213 9.20 8.42 6.02
C GLN A 213 10.19 8.88 4.94
N LEU A 214 10.42 10.18 4.81
CA LEU A 214 11.44 10.73 3.91
C LEU A 214 12.84 10.20 4.26
N ARG A 215 13.22 10.22 5.55
CA ARG A 215 14.51 9.67 6.00
C ARG A 215 14.62 8.15 5.80
N ALA A 216 13.51 7.42 5.86
CA ALA A 216 13.47 5.96 5.71
C ALA A 216 13.92 5.49 4.31
N HIS A 217 13.87 6.37 3.30
CA HIS A 217 14.45 6.10 1.98
C HIS A 217 15.97 5.92 2.00
N LYS A 218 16.66 6.41 3.05
CA LYS A 218 18.13 6.39 3.18
C LYS A 218 18.88 7.01 1.98
N ASP A 219 18.21 7.90 1.24
CA ASP A 219 18.80 8.63 0.13
C ASP A 219 19.66 9.80 0.66
N ALA A 220 20.92 9.87 0.21
CA ALA A 220 21.89 10.83 0.74
C ALA A 220 21.55 12.29 0.36
N THR A 221 21.00 12.50 -0.83
CA THR A 221 20.61 13.82 -1.34
C THR A 221 19.39 14.33 -0.58
N LEU A 222 18.38 13.48 -0.44
CA LEU A 222 17.17 13.78 0.30
C LEU A 222 17.48 14.07 1.78
N ASN A 223 18.31 13.25 2.43
CA ASN A 223 18.69 13.46 3.82
C ASN A 223 19.43 14.79 4.03
N ARG A 224 20.31 15.17 3.10
CA ARG A 224 20.98 16.47 3.16
C ARG A 224 19.99 17.63 3.07
N SER A 225 19.00 17.54 2.18
CA SER A 225 17.94 18.55 2.06
C SER A 225 17.10 18.62 3.33
N ILE A 226 16.70 17.48 3.90
CA ILE A 226 15.96 17.43 5.19
C ILE A 226 16.77 18.06 6.32
N ASP A 227 18.08 17.79 6.39
CA ASP A 227 18.94 18.32 7.45
C ASP A 227 19.06 19.86 7.42
N GLN A 228 18.85 20.51 6.28
CA GLN A 228 18.86 21.99 6.19
C GLN A 228 17.67 22.62 6.94
N PHE A 229 16.51 21.97 6.92
CA PHE A 229 15.26 22.52 7.48
C PHE A 229 14.94 22.00 8.88
N TRP A 230 15.23 20.72 9.13
CA TRP A 230 14.94 20.09 10.43
C TRP A 230 16.18 19.94 11.30
N GLY A 231 17.38 20.16 10.74
CA GLY A 231 18.63 19.79 11.38
C GLY A 231 18.74 18.27 11.54
N LEU A 232 19.96 17.78 11.66
CA LEU A 232 20.17 16.77 12.69
C LEU A 232 19.52 17.34 13.94
N SER A 233 18.67 16.57 14.62
CA SER A 233 18.34 16.90 15.99
C SER A 233 19.63 17.39 16.66
N ARG A 234 19.62 18.55 17.32
CA ARG A 234 20.84 19.11 17.94
C ARG A 234 21.60 18.07 18.80
N SER A 235 20.91 17.00 19.19
CA SER A 235 21.44 15.75 19.69
C SER A 235 21.81 14.78 18.56
N THR A 236 23.10 14.41 18.47
CA THR A 236 23.54 13.26 17.67
C THR A 236 22.74 12.00 18.02
N PRO A 237 22.67 10.97 17.16
CA PRO A 237 22.02 9.70 17.50
C PRO A 237 22.47 9.14 18.85
N GLU A 238 23.75 9.25 19.17
CA GLU A 238 24.34 8.82 20.45
C GLU A 238 23.88 9.71 21.60
N ALA A 239 23.79 11.03 21.40
CA ALA A 239 23.27 11.95 22.41
C ALA A 239 21.78 11.69 22.70
N LYS A 240 20.98 11.42 21.67
CA LYS A 240 19.58 10.98 21.85
C LYS A 240 19.47 9.66 22.56
N LEU A 241 20.30 8.67 22.20
CA LEU A 241 20.31 7.37 22.88
C LEU A 241 20.67 7.54 24.37
N ARG A 242 21.65 8.39 24.70
CA ARG A 242 21.98 8.73 26.10
C ARG A 242 20.83 9.41 26.82
N GLU A 243 20.10 10.29 26.13
CA GLU A 243 18.96 11.01 26.68
C GLU A 243 17.75 10.08 26.90
N ILE A 244 17.42 9.24 25.92
CA ILE A 244 16.43 8.17 26.02
C ILE A 244 16.74 7.28 27.23
N GLU A 245 18.00 6.85 27.35
CA GLU A 245 18.44 5.99 28.44
C GLU A 245 18.38 6.71 29.80
N LYS A 246 18.71 8.01 29.85
CA LYS A 246 18.52 8.84 31.04
C LYS A 246 17.05 8.86 31.46
N TYR A 247 16.13 9.11 30.53
CA TYR A 247 14.69 9.19 30.86
C TYR A 247 14.07 7.82 31.18
N LYS A 248 14.56 6.74 30.57
CA LYS A 248 14.19 5.37 30.95
C LYS A 248 14.52 5.11 32.42
N ARG A 249 15.77 5.40 32.82
CA ARG A 249 16.19 5.28 34.23
C ARG A 249 15.31 6.10 35.16
N VAL A 250 14.99 7.35 34.81
CA VAL A 250 14.10 8.19 35.63
C VAL A 250 12.70 7.60 35.75
N ALA A 251 12.13 7.07 34.66
CA ALA A 251 10.80 6.48 34.67
C ALA A 251 10.74 5.10 35.36
N GLU A 252 11.87 4.38 35.41
CA GLU A 252 12.01 3.10 36.12
C GLU A 252 12.35 3.26 37.60
N LEU A 253 12.72 4.47 38.07
CA LEU A 253 12.90 4.75 39.49
C LEU A 253 11.58 4.46 40.22
N ARG A 254 11.56 3.35 40.96
CA ARG A 254 10.46 3.01 41.84
C ARG A 254 10.58 3.85 43.10
N THR A 255 9.66 4.79 43.27
CA THR A 255 9.47 5.48 44.54
C THR A 255 8.42 4.75 45.37
N ASP A 256 8.46 4.98 46.67
CA ASP A 256 7.45 4.63 47.65
C ASP A 256 6.14 5.45 47.49
N VAL A 257 6.14 6.43 46.59
CA VAL A 257 4.98 7.28 46.28
C VAL A 257 4.09 6.63 45.22
N PRO A 258 2.80 6.40 45.49
CA PRO A 258 1.87 5.85 44.50
C PRO A 258 1.70 6.76 43.27
N ASN A 259 1.51 6.14 42.11
CA ASN A 259 1.21 6.87 40.86
C ASN A 259 -0.09 7.68 40.98
N ASN A 260 -0.04 8.97 40.65
CA ASN A 260 -1.20 9.85 40.65
C ASN A 260 -1.72 10.09 39.22
N LEU A 261 -2.75 9.32 38.83
CA LEU A 261 -3.33 9.37 37.48
C LEU A 261 -3.96 10.73 37.15
N SER A 262 -4.62 11.37 38.12
CA SER A 262 -5.24 12.69 37.93
C SER A 262 -4.19 13.76 37.64
N LYS A 263 -3.04 13.72 38.32
CA LYS A 263 -1.89 14.61 38.03
C LYS A 263 -1.30 14.34 36.64
N GLY A 264 -1.22 13.08 36.24
CA GLY A 264 -0.84 12.70 34.87
C GLY A 264 -1.76 13.30 33.81
N ARG A 265 -3.09 13.23 34.02
CA ARG A 265 -4.08 13.86 33.12
C ARG A 265 -3.91 15.38 33.08
N ALA A 266 -3.66 16.02 34.22
CA ALA A 266 -3.42 17.47 34.27
C ALA A 266 -2.16 17.88 33.49
N LEU A 267 -1.07 17.10 33.57
CA LEU A 267 0.14 17.34 32.78
C LEU A 267 -0.11 17.18 31.28
N PHE A 268 -0.84 16.14 30.86
CA PHE A 268 -1.25 15.96 29.46
C PHE A 268 -2.08 17.16 28.97
N ASN A 269 -3.10 17.56 29.75
CA ASN A 269 -3.95 18.71 29.43
C ASN A 269 -3.18 20.03 29.35
N ARG A 270 -2.04 20.14 30.03
CA ARG A 270 -1.19 21.34 29.97
C ARG A 270 -0.24 21.34 28.77
N ALA A 271 0.40 20.21 28.48
CA ALA A 271 1.55 20.17 27.57
C ALA A 271 1.25 19.53 26.21
N CYS A 272 0.34 18.56 26.17
CA CYS A 272 0.19 17.66 25.02
C CYS A 272 -1.15 17.84 24.31
N VAL A 273 -2.22 18.21 25.03
CA VAL A 273 -3.60 18.28 24.52
C VAL A 273 -3.78 19.29 23.40
N GLN A 274 -2.92 20.30 23.30
CA GLN A 274 -2.97 21.29 22.21
C GLN A 274 -2.65 20.66 20.86
N CYS A 275 -1.84 19.61 20.86
CA CYS A 275 -1.43 18.90 19.65
C CYS A 275 -2.15 17.57 19.51
N HIS A 276 -2.20 16.76 20.57
CA HIS A 276 -2.67 15.38 20.52
C HIS A 276 -4.09 15.20 21.06
N LYS A 277 -4.81 14.24 20.48
CA LYS A 277 -6.07 13.74 20.99
C LYS A 277 -5.86 12.54 21.93
N LEU A 278 -6.58 12.52 23.04
CA LEU A 278 -6.64 11.40 23.99
C LEU A 278 -8.07 11.26 24.52
N TYR A 279 -8.68 10.09 24.33
CA TYR A 279 -10.07 9.80 24.70
C TYR A 279 -11.09 10.79 24.11
N GLY A 280 -10.88 11.20 22.86
CA GLY A 280 -11.76 12.13 22.16
C GLY A 280 -11.47 13.61 22.42
N GLU A 281 -10.63 13.94 23.41
CA GLU A 281 -10.29 15.33 23.78
C GLU A 281 -8.91 15.76 23.27
N GLY A 282 -8.80 17.00 22.81
CA GLY A 282 -7.54 17.63 22.39
C GLY A 282 -7.46 18.00 20.91
N GLY A 283 -6.26 18.38 20.49
CA GLY A 283 -5.95 18.89 19.17
C GLY A 283 -5.86 17.81 18.10
N THR A 284 -5.82 18.26 16.85
CA THR A 284 -5.70 17.41 15.65
C THR A 284 -4.37 17.61 14.92
N ILE A 285 -3.43 18.33 15.53
CA ILE A 285 -2.11 18.64 14.97
C ILE A 285 -1.24 17.38 15.01
N GLY A 286 -1.20 16.71 16.16
CA GLY A 286 -0.56 15.42 16.37
C GLY A 286 -1.57 14.26 16.24
N PRO A 287 -1.08 13.02 16.08
CA PRO A 287 -1.94 11.85 16.02
C PRO A 287 -2.76 11.67 17.29
N ASP A 288 -3.90 11.00 17.14
CA ASP A 288 -4.67 10.48 18.26
C ASP A 288 -3.86 9.40 18.97
N ILE A 289 -3.60 9.57 20.26
CA ILE A 289 -2.80 8.68 21.09
C ILE A 289 -3.65 7.83 22.04
N THR A 290 -4.96 7.72 21.79
CA THR A 290 -5.87 6.89 22.61
C THR A 290 -5.52 5.41 22.51
N GLY A 291 -5.25 4.94 21.29
CA GLY A 291 -4.92 3.54 20.97
C GLY A 291 -3.43 3.26 20.79
N SER A 292 -2.56 4.22 21.06
CA SER A 292 -1.11 4.00 20.98
C SER A 292 -0.62 3.15 22.16
N ASP A 293 0.55 2.53 22.02
CA ASP A 293 1.17 1.66 23.05
C ASP A 293 1.75 2.48 24.22
N ARG A 294 0.92 3.34 24.79
CA ARG A 294 1.22 4.29 25.87
C ARG A 294 1.41 3.64 27.25
N ARG A 295 1.37 2.30 27.32
CA ARG A 295 1.79 1.52 28.48
C ARG A 295 3.24 1.04 28.34
N ASN A 296 3.77 1.06 27.13
CA ASN A 296 5.14 0.68 26.83
C ASN A 296 6.04 1.91 26.95
N LEU A 297 6.86 1.91 27.99
CA LEU A 297 7.80 3.00 28.28
C LEU A 297 8.75 3.24 27.11
N HIS A 298 9.22 2.17 26.46
CA HIS A 298 10.12 2.30 25.33
C HIS A 298 9.42 3.01 24.17
N TYR A 299 8.19 2.61 23.83
CA TYR A 299 7.38 3.24 22.78
C TYR A 299 7.17 4.74 23.05
N ILE A 300 6.90 5.14 24.29
CA ILE A 300 6.67 6.55 24.64
C ILE A 300 7.96 7.38 24.53
N ILE A 301 9.09 6.86 25.02
CA ILE A 301 10.35 7.63 25.06
C ILE A 301 10.99 7.72 23.66
N SER A 302 10.72 6.76 22.77
CA SER A 302 11.36 6.71 21.44
C SER A 302 10.61 7.46 20.34
N ASN A 303 9.40 7.96 20.57
CA ASN A 303 8.51 8.52 19.54
C ASN A 303 8.07 9.95 19.82
#